data_AF-A0A3M0XT42-F1
#
_entry.id   AF-A0A3M0XT42-F1
#
_cell.length_a   1.000
_cell.length_b   1.000
_cell.length_c   1.000
_cell.angle_alpha   90.00
_cell.angle_beta   90.00
_cell.angle_gamma   90.00
#
_symmetry.space_group_name_H-M   'P 1'
#
loop_
_entity.id
_entity.type
_entity.pdbx_description
1 polymer ?
#
loop_
_entity_poly.entity_id
_entity_poly.type
_entity_poly.pdbx_seq_one_letter_code
_entity_poly.pdbx_strand_id
1 'polypeptide(L)' 'GLAAASHALQAGIGEYEVTLAAGLNPGSEVKATVSWRVPNFFGPLLRLFGGGSGDVISGEAVAVFRKEGW' A
#
# COMPACT_ATOMS: atom_id res chain seq x y z
N GLY A 1 -7.69 -0.69 -9.53
CA GLY A 1 -7.14 0.45 -8.77
C GLY A 1 -7.75 0.52 -7.38
N LEU A 2 -8.98 1.00 -7.26
CA LEU A 2 -9.64 1.27 -5.97
C LEU A 2 -9.96 0.01 -5.16
N ALA A 3 -10.48 -1.04 -5.80
CA ALA A 3 -10.91 -2.27 -5.11
C ALA A 3 -9.77 -2.92 -4.30
N ALA A 4 -8.54 -2.99 -4.83
CA ALA A 4 -7.41 -3.57 -4.10
C ALA A 4 -7.06 -2.75 -2.84
N ALA A 5 -7.11 -1.42 -2.92
CA ALA A 5 -6.87 -0.54 -1.76
C ALA A 5 -7.97 -0.69 -0.71
N SER A 6 -9.23 -0.76 -1.14
CA SER A 6 -10.38 -0.98 -0.26
C SER A 6 -10.34 -2.34 0.42
N HIS A 7 -9.97 -3.41 -0.30
CA HIS A 7 -9.85 -4.75 0.26
C HIS A 7 -8.70 -4.86 1.26
N ALA A 8 -7.59 -4.16 1.02
CA ALA A 8 -6.47 -4.08 1.96
C ALA A 8 -6.90 -3.39 3.27
N LEU A 9 -7.58 -2.23 3.18
CA LEU A 9 -8.15 -1.53 4.33
C LEU A 9 -9.15 -2.42 5.12
N GLN A 10 -9.90 -3.27 4.42
CA GLN A 10 -10.96 -4.11 4.98
C GLN A 10 -10.42 -5.33 5.74
N ALA A 11 -9.15 -5.70 5.58
CA ALA A 11 -8.54 -6.81 6.30
C ALA A 11 -8.39 -6.56 7.81
N GLY A 12 -8.44 -5.30 8.25
CA GLY A 12 -8.42 -4.92 9.68
C GLY A 12 -7.11 -5.24 10.41
N ILE A 13 -6.05 -5.61 9.69
CA ILE A 13 -4.74 -5.99 10.22
C ILE A 13 -3.70 -5.03 9.68
N GLY A 14 -3.03 -4.30 10.58
CA GLY A 14 -2.03 -3.31 10.21
C GLY A 14 -2.61 -1.94 9.83
N GLU A 15 -1.74 -1.08 9.31
CA GLU A 15 -2.05 0.28 8.90
C GLU A 15 -1.97 0.40 7.38
N TYR A 16 -2.95 1.09 6.80
CA TYR A 16 -3.02 1.37 5.36
C TYR A 16 -3.26 2.86 5.15
N GLU A 17 -2.44 3.46 4.29
CA GLU A 17 -2.57 4.87 3.91
C GLU A 17 -2.79 4.94 2.39
N VAL A 18 -3.82 5.70 1.99
CA VAL A 18 -4.14 5.94 0.59
C VAL A 18 -3.89 7.41 0.28
N THR A 19 -2.95 7.65 -0.64
CA THR A 19 -2.58 8.99 -1.07
C THR A 19 -2.91 9.17 -2.54
N LEU A 20 -3.68 10.21 -2.85
CA LEU A 20 -4.03 10.60 -4.20
C LEU A 20 -3.32 11.90 -4.56
N ALA A 21 -2.56 11.87 -5.65
CA ALA A 21 -1.96 13.07 -6.25
C ALA A 21 -2.49 13.22 -7.67
N ALA A 22 -3.16 14.34 -7.95
CA ALA A 22 -3.71 14.64 -9.26
C ALA A 22 -3.20 16.00 -9.74
N GLY A 23 -2.81 16.10 -11.01
CA GLY A 23 -2.60 17.40 -11.64
C GLY A 23 -3.93 18.16 -11.80
N LEU A 24 -3.85 19.50 -11.83
CA LEU A 24 -5.04 20.37 -11.94
C LEU A 24 -5.56 20.52 -13.39
N ASN A 25 -4.75 20.17 -14.39
CA ASN A 25 -5.04 20.43 -15.80
C ASN A 25 -5.63 19.21 -16.53
N PRO A 26 -6.46 19.38 -17.57
CA PRO A 26 -6.83 18.27 -18.47
C PRO A 26 -5.59 17.58 -19.06
N GLY A 27 -5.63 16.25 -19.17
CA GLY A 27 -4.48 15.45 -19.63
C GLY A 27 -3.42 15.16 -18.56
N SER A 28 -3.57 15.69 -17.34
CA SER A 28 -2.65 15.38 -16.24
C SER A 28 -2.80 13.96 -15.71
N GLU A 29 -1.74 13.46 -15.09
CA GLU A 29 -1.77 12.16 -14.42
C GLU A 29 -2.42 12.26 -13.03
N VAL A 30 -3.08 11.18 -12.65
CA VAL A 30 -3.59 10.90 -11.31
C VAL A 30 -2.82 9.70 -10.79
N LYS A 31 -2.00 9.90 -9.77
CA LYS A 31 -1.25 8.86 -9.09
C LYS A 31 -1.97 8.50 -7.80
N ALA A 32 -2.35 7.23 -7.68
CA ALA A 32 -2.83 6.63 -6.45
C ALA A 32 -1.70 5.79 -5.85
N THR A 33 -1.28 6.14 -4.64
CA THR A 33 -0.32 5.37 -3.85
C THR A 33 -1.03 4.76 -2.67
N VAL A 34 -0.79 3.48 -2.42
CA VAL A 34 -1.23 2.77 -1.22
C VAL A 34 0.01 2.27 -0.50
N SER A 35 0.26 2.85 0.67
CA SER A 35 1.34 2.42 1.57
C SER A 35 0.73 1.56 2.67
N TRP A 36 1.41 0.49 3.05
CA TRP A 36 0.91 -0.44 4.05
C TRP A 36 1.99 -0.93 5.00
N ARG A 37 1.57 -1.25 6.23
CA ARG A 37 2.38 -1.81 7.31
C ARG A 37 1.58 -2.86 8.07
N VAL A 38 2.04 -4.10 8.05
CA VAL A 38 1.37 -5.21 8.75
C VAL A 38 2.33 -5.89 9.73
N PRO A 39 1.84 -6.41 10.87
CA PRO A 39 2.66 -7.17 11.80
C PRO A 39 3.21 -8.45 11.16
N ASN A 40 4.48 -8.75 11.39
CA ASN A 40 5.11 -9.99 10.96
C ASN A 40 4.85 -11.12 11.96
N PHE A 41 3.76 -11.86 11.78
CA PHE A 41 3.43 -12.99 12.66
C PHE A 41 4.44 -14.15 12.62
N PHE A 42 5.26 -14.23 11.57
CA PHE A 42 6.34 -15.24 11.46
C PHE A 42 7.66 -14.78 12.09
N GLY A 43 7.75 -13.51 12.49
CA GLY A 43 8.94 -12.93 13.13
C GLY A 43 9.46 -13.74 14.31
N PRO A 44 8.61 -14.11 15.29
CA PRO A 44 9.01 -14.93 16.43
C PRO A 44 9.54 -16.33 16.05
N LEU A 45 8.98 -16.95 15.00
CA LEU A 45 9.45 -18.26 14.51
C LEU A 45 10.83 -18.15 13.86
N LEU A 46 11.07 -17.11 13.07
CA LEU A 46 12.37 -16.91 12.43
C LEU A 46 13.48 -16.62 13.45
N ARG A 47 13.16 -15.94 14.56
CA ARG A 47 14.09 -15.71 15.68
C ARG A 47 14.57 -17.01 16.32
N LEU A 48 13.74 -18.06 16.38
CA LEU A 48 14.12 -19.37 16.94
C LEU A 48 15.19 -20.09 16.10
N PHE A 49 15.29 -19.77 14.81
CA PHE A 49 16.29 -20.36 13.89
C PHE A 49 17.49 -19.43 13.65
N GLY A 50 17.73 -18.45 14.52
CA GLY A 50 18.81 -17.48 14.37
C GLY A 50 18.61 -16.47 13.24
N GLY A 51 17.43 -16.46 12.61
CA GLY A 51 17.06 -15.51 11.57
C GLY A 51 16.54 -14.20 12.18
N GLY A 52 17.07 -13.08 11.68
CA GLY A 52 16.49 -11.76 11.96
C GLY A 52 15.41 -11.45 10.92
N SER A 53 14.16 -11.29 11.36
CA SER A 53 13.15 -10.59 10.55
C SER A 53 12.51 -9.50 11.41
N GLY A 54 12.28 -8.34 10.81
CA GLY A 54 11.66 -7.21 11.49
C GLY A 54 10.22 -7.54 11.91
N ASP A 55 9.73 -6.80 12.90
CA ASP A 55 8.40 -7.01 13.49
C ASP A 55 7.25 -6.51 12.59
N VAL A 56 7.59 -5.78 11.53
CA VAL A 56 6.65 -5.20 10.58
C VAL A 56 7.11 -5.53 9.16
N ILE A 57 6.15 -5.96 8.34
CA ILE A 57 6.30 -6.05 6.89
C ILE A 57 5.60 -4.82 6.31
N SER A 58 6.27 -4.12 5.40
CA SER A 58 5.73 -2.93 4.77
C SER A 58 5.96 -2.93 3.27
N GLY A 59 5.14 -2.17 2.55
CA GLY A 59 5.33 -1.97 1.13
C GLY A 59 4.44 -0.87 0.57
N GLU A 60 4.55 -0.69 -0.74
CA GLU A 60 3.83 0.34 -1.48
C GLU A 60 3.29 -0.25 -2.78
N ALA A 61 2.05 0.10 -3.12
CA ALA A 61 1.44 -0.16 -4.42
C ALA A 61 1.10 1.18 -5.09
N VAL A 62 1.52 1.33 -6.35
CA VAL A 62 1.32 2.56 -7.11
C VAL A 62 0.51 2.27 -8.36
N ALA A 63 -0.53 3.07 -8.60
CA ALA A 63 -1.29 3.08 -9.84
C ALA A 63 -1.32 4.49 -10.41
N VAL A 64 -1.05 4.63 -11.72
CA VAL A 64 -1.09 5.92 -12.43
C VAL A 64 -2.18 5.85 -13.49
N PHE A 65 -3.05 6.86 -13.50
CA PHE A 65 -4.12 7.03 -14.46
C PHE A 65 -3.90 8.34 -15.23
N ARG A 66 -4.29 8.39 -16.50
CA ARG A 66 -4.36 9.64 -17.27
C ARG A 66 -5.77 10.19 -17.16
N LYS A 67 -5.91 11.48 -16.83
CA LYS A 67 -7.19 12.18 -16.96
C LYS A 67 -7.51 12.33 -18.46
N GLU A 68 -8.32 11.43 -18.99
CA GLU A 68 -8.87 11.58 -20.34
C GLU A 68 -9.84 12.75 -20.32
N GLY A 69 -9.43 13.87 -20.92
CA GLY A 69 -10.26 15.05 -21.08
C GLY A 69 -11.20 14.87 -22.26
N TRP A 70 -12.44 14.51 -21.96
CA TRP A 70 -13.60 14.74 -22.82
C TRP A 70 -14.65 15.52 -22.02
#